data_AF-A0A1H1PBM0-F1
#
_entry.id   AF-A0A1H1PBM0-F1
#
_cell.length_a   1.000
_cell.length_b   1.000
_cell.length_c   1.000
_cell.angle_alpha   90.00
_cell.angle_beta   90.00
_cell.angle_gamma   90.00
#
_symmetry.space_group_name_H-M   'P 1'
#
loop_
_entity.id
_entity.type
_entity.pdbx_description
1 polymer ?
#
loop_
_entity_poly.entity_id
_entity_poly.type
_entity_poly.pdbx_seq_one_letter_code
_entity_poly.pdbx_strand_id
1 'polypeptide(L)'
;MSSRHLGGTVLPGPRAGGNPPSALNEPTQILPTYPPADELAPAPAVPRRLLRRRLRRNGASVSGLSAYDKVHFGIDEYGRPLRVELASRSLLAGGLSRSGKSGFMSNGVGHMSQCTDARIILIDGKIVELILWKEIADFFVGPDAHLANHVLQVLQQEMDRRYEWLTERRRRKVVKGDGMDLITVWIDELSVFTSVYGTKESQERFLSLLMDLVQRGPAAGIVVVAATQRPSADIVPTRVRDVFSYRVAFRCATEASSDIILGTDWAAQGFDASKIPPNRPGVGYCLADEGRPFRFRSVYLTDDEIDTLVARSLSIRGGLGGAA
;
A
#
# COMPACT_ATOMS: atom_id res chain seq x y z
N MET A 1 31.36 -55.73 72.15
CA MET A 1 31.94 -57.04 71.79
C MET A 1 30.96 -57.78 70.89
N SER A 2 31.42 -58.45 69.82
CA SER A 2 30.67 -59.29 68.84
C SER A 2 29.49 -58.65 68.09
N SER A 3 29.45 -58.56 66.75
CA SER A 3 29.54 -59.57 65.65
C SER A 3 28.19 -60.30 65.41
N ARG A 4 27.69 -60.55 64.18
CA ARG A 4 28.25 -60.69 62.79
C ARG A 4 27.27 -60.08 61.74
N HIS A 5 27.70 -59.44 60.64
CA HIS A 5 27.85 -59.97 59.24
C HIS A 5 26.74 -60.93 58.74
N LEU A 6 26.22 -60.86 57.51
CA LEU A 6 26.68 -60.29 56.19
C LEU A 6 25.68 -59.21 55.65
N GLY A 7 25.70 -58.64 54.43
CA GLY A 7 26.48 -58.82 53.18
C GLY A 7 26.22 -57.69 52.13
N GLY A 8 26.49 -57.91 50.82
CA GLY A 8 26.22 -56.97 49.70
C GLY A 8 24.81 -57.10 49.06
N THR A 9 24.33 -56.24 48.15
CA THR A 9 25.00 -55.70 46.93
C THR A 9 24.37 -54.35 46.46
N VAL A 10 25.06 -53.62 45.56
CA VAL A 10 24.82 -52.21 45.19
C VAL A 10 24.11 -52.03 43.83
N LEU A 11 22.96 -51.30 43.84
CA LEU A 11 22.38 -50.39 42.79
C LEU A 11 22.10 -50.92 41.35
N PRO A 12 21.20 -50.31 40.53
CA PRO A 12 20.81 -48.89 40.49
C PRO A 12 19.30 -48.55 40.53
N GLY A 13 19.00 -47.25 40.56
CA GLY A 13 17.73 -46.66 40.98
C GLY A 13 16.57 -46.67 39.96
N PRO A 14 15.37 -46.23 40.40
CA PRO A 14 14.12 -46.41 39.67
C PRO A 14 13.94 -45.40 38.52
N ARG A 15 13.34 -45.86 37.43
CA ARG A 15 12.92 -45.02 36.30
C ARG A 15 11.70 -44.18 36.67
N ALA A 16 11.83 -42.86 36.65
CA ALA A 16 10.69 -41.96 36.73
C ALA A 16 10.01 -41.87 35.35
N GLY A 17 8.76 -42.33 35.25
CA GLY A 17 7.90 -42.08 34.10
C GLY A 17 7.14 -40.77 34.27
N GLY A 18 7.32 -39.83 33.34
CA GLY A 18 6.54 -38.59 33.27
C GLY A 18 6.27 -38.23 31.81
N ASN A 19 5.00 -38.18 31.43
CA ASN A 19 4.61 -37.75 30.09
C ASN A 19 4.81 -36.22 29.94
N PRO A 20 5.53 -35.74 28.92
CA PRO A 20 5.51 -34.33 28.55
C PRO A 20 4.20 -33.98 27.81
N PRO A 21 3.75 -32.71 27.85
CA PRO A 21 2.56 -32.27 27.13
C PRO A 21 2.80 -32.24 25.62
N SER A 22 1.75 -32.53 24.84
CA SER A 22 1.78 -32.52 23.38
C SER A 22 2.01 -31.12 22.81
N ALA A 23 3.17 -30.88 22.22
CA ALA A 23 3.41 -29.69 21.40
C ALA A 23 2.55 -29.76 20.12
N LEU A 24 1.75 -28.72 19.89
CA LEU A 24 1.05 -28.53 18.62
C LEU A 24 2.07 -28.11 17.54
N ASN A 25 2.00 -28.74 16.36
CA ASN A 25 2.81 -28.37 15.21
C ASN A 25 2.41 -26.96 14.72
N GLU A 26 3.23 -25.95 15.01
CA GLU A 26 3.25 -24.73 14.20
C GLU A 26 4.02 -25.01 12.89
N PRO A 27 3.51 -24.56 11.73
CA PRO A 27 4.21 -24.75 10.46
C PRO A 27 5.40 -23.78 10.37
N THR A 28 6.62 -24.30 10.52
CA THR A 28 7.86 -23.54 10.34
C THR A 28 7.92 -22.92 8.94
N GLN A 29 7.69 -21.60 8.84
CA GLN A 29 7.94 -20.86 7.60
C GLN A 29 9.45 -20.81 7.34
N ILE A 30 9.91 -21.59 6.36
CA ILE A 30 11.25 -21.47 5.81
C ILE A 30 11.31 -20.14 5.03
N LEU A 31 11.85 -19.10 5.65
CA LEU A 31 12.20 -17.87 4.96
C LEU A 31 13.42 -18.13 4.07
N PRO A 32 13.45 -17.65 2.82
CA PRO A 32 14.63 -17.78 1.97
C PRO A 32 15.81 -17.00 2.55
N THR A 33 16.97 -17.64 2.61
CA THR A 33 18.23 -17.00 3.00
C THR A 33 18.75 -16.14 1.86
N TYR A 34 18.81 -14.82 2.07
CA TYR A 34 19.41 -13.87 1.13
C TYR A 34 20.92 -13.74 1.35
N PRO A 35 21.71 -13.43 0.31
CA PRO A 35 23.15 -13.19 0.42
C PRO A 35 23.45 -11.94 1.28
N PRO A 36 24.68 -11.84 1.85
CA PRO A 36 25.10 -10.70 2.66
C PRO A 36 25.17 -9.39 1.85
N ALA A 37 25.09 -8.26 2.56
CA ALA A 37 24.86 -6.93 1.98
C ALA A 37 25.96 -6.41 1.02
N ASP A 38 27.13 -7.04 1.00
CA ASP A 38 28.31 -6.57 0.26
C ASP A 38 28.33 -7.00 -1.22
N GLU A 39 27.40 -7.86 -1.67
CA GLU A 39 27.22 -8.25 -3.08
C GLU A 39 26.24 -7.34 -3.85
N LEU A 40 25.95 -6.14 -3.35
CA LEU A 40 25.06 -5.21 -4.05
C LEU A 40 25.70 -4.69 -5.35
N ALA A 41 25.20 -5.18 -6.49
CA ALA A 41 25.52 -4.64 -7.81
C ALA A 41 25.26 -3.10 -7.85
N PRO A 42 26.06 -2.33 -8.62
CA PRO A 42 25.87 -0.88 -8.72
C PRO A 42 24.43 -0.55 -9.14
N ALA A 43 23.84 0.45 -8.49
CA ALA A 43 22.43 0.78 -8.64
C ALA A 43 22.03 0.89 -10.13
N PRO A 44 20.96 0.21 -10.57
CA PRO A 44 20.59 0.19 -11.98
C PRO A 44 20.34 1.61 -12.48
N ALA A 45 20.90 1.94 -13.64
CA ALA A 45 20.85 3.28 -14.21
C ALA A 45 19.40 3.79 -14.31
N VAL A 46 19.18 5.04 -13.88
CA VAL A 46 17.86 5.71 -13.83
C VAL A 46 17.01 5.33 -15.03
N PRO A 47 15.84 4.69 -14.84
CA PRO A 47 14.94 4.37 -15.93
C PRO A 47 14.45 5.66 -16.60
N ARG A 48 15.14 6.08 -17.67
CA ARG A 48 14.86 7.29 -18.48
C ARG A 48 13.41 7.38 -18.99
N ARG A 49 12.61 6.30 -18.84
CA ARG A 49 11.16 6.26 -19.08
C ARG A 49 10.36 7.11 -18.08
N LEU A 50 10.67 7.08 -16.77
CA LEU A 50 9.93 7.83 -15.74
C LEU A 50 9.92 9.34 -16.01
N LEU A 51 11.11 9.88 -16.34
CA LEU A 51 11.34 11.31 -16.57
C LEU A 51 11.04 11.77 -18.01
N ARG A 52 10.76 10.85 -18.95
CA ARG A 52 10.31 11.27 -20.28
C ARG A 52 8.90 11.85 -20.17
N ARG A 53 8.73 13.07 -20.66
CA ARG A 53 7.41 13.60 -20.99
C ARG A 53 6.79 12.62 -21.99
N ARG A 54 5.68 11.94 -21.66
CA ARG A 54 4.88 11.28 -22.70
C ARG A 54 4.63 12.35 -23.77
N LEU A 55 5.07 12.11 -25.00
CA LEU A 55 4.62 12.92 -26.13
C LEU A 55 3.10 12.89 -26.05
N ARG A 56 2.47 14.08 -25.96
CA ARG A 56 1.03 14.22 -25.74
C ARG A 56 0.35 13.50 -26.90
N ARG A 57 -0.12 12.27 -26.67
CA ARG A 57 -0.65 11.41 -27.74
C ARG A 57 -1.91 12.11 -28.23
N ASN A 58 -1.96 12.46 -29.52
CA ASN A 58 -3.04 13.23 -30.14
C ASN A 58 -4.40 12.47 -30.22
N GLY A 59 -4.57 11.40 -29.46
CA GLY A 59 -5.89 10.85 -29.19
C GLY A 59 -6.65 11.78 -28.27
N ALA A 60 -7.77 12.32 -28.76
CA ALA A 60 -8.81 12.81 -27.85
C ALA A 60 -9.16 11.68 -26.87
N SER A 61 -9.37 11.99 -25.61
CA SER A 61 -9.67 10.94 -24.62
C SER A 61 -10.99 10.27 -24.98
N VAL A 62 -10.94 8.98 -25.31
CA VAL A 62 -12.12 8.18 -25.70
C VAL A 62 -13.09 8.03 -24.51
N SER A 63 -12.60 8.26 -23.29
CA SER A 63 -13.38 8.53 -22.08
C SER A 63 -13.31 10.02 -21.76
N GLY A 64 -14.40 10.62 -21.27
CA GLY A 64 -14.37 11.99 -20.72
C GLY A 64 -13.74 12.10 -19.32
N LEU A 65 -13.04 11.05 -18.86
CA LEU A 65 -12.53 10.92 -17.50
C LEU A 65 -11.15 11.56 -17.36
N SER A 66 -10.96 12.32 -16.28
CA SER A 66 -9.66 12.88 -15.89
C SER A 66 -9.20 12.34 -14.54
N ALA A 67 -7.88 12.25 -14.40
CA ALA A 67 -7.21 11.93 -13.14
C ALA A 67 -7.51 12.95 -12.03
N TYR A 68 -7.85 14.19 -12.43
CA TYR A 68 -8.23 15.28 -11.53
C TYR A 68 -9.71 15.24 -11.10
N ASP A 69 -10.52 14.35 -11.68
CA ASP A 69 -11.91 14.17 -11.26
C ASP A 69 -12.00 13.27 -10.01
N LYS A 70 -13.11 13.34 -9.26
CA LYS A 70 -13.26 12.54 -8.03
C LYS A 70 -13.47 11.06 -8.36
N VAL A 71 -12.62 10.21 -7.79
CA VAL A 71 -12.67 8.75 -7.92
C VAL A 71 -13.79 8.18 -7.06
N HIS A 72 -14.64 7.33 -7.63
CA HIS A 72 -15.66 6.61 -6.88
C HIS A 72 -15.09 5.32 -6.29
N PHE A 73 -15.26 5.14 -4.98
CA PHE A 73 -14.75 3.95 -4.28
C PHE A 73 -15.84 3.06 -3.70
N GLY A 74 -17.07 3.55 -3.51
CA GLY A 74 -18.13 2.82 -2.79
C GLY A 74 -19.34 3.67 -2.44
N ILE A 75 -20.26 3.12 -1.66
CA ILE A 75 -21.45 3.83 -1.15
C ILE A 75 -21.51 3.77 0.37
N ASP A 76 -22.05 4.80 1.01
CA ASP A 76 -22.33 4.80 2.44
C ASP A 76 -23.66 4.11 2.79
N GLU A 77 -23.97 4.04 4.07
CA GLU A 77 -25.20 3.41 4.60
C GLU A 77 -26.51 4.12 4.19
N TYR A 78 -26.43 5.34 3.65
CA TYR A 78 -27.54 6.11 3.09
C TYR A 78 -27.58 6.08 1.55
N GLY A 79 -26.74 5.24 0.92
CA GLY A 79 -26.62 5.13 -0.53
C GLY A 79 -25.86 6.30 -1.20
N ARG A 80 -25.24 7.19 -0.42
CA ARG A 80 -24.48 8.32 -0.97
C ARG A 80 -23.11 7.82 -1.45
N PRO A 81 -22.61 8.28 -2.61
CA PRO A 81 -21.36 7.76 -3.16
C PRO A 81 -20.13 8.32 -2.42
N LEU A 82 -19.29 7.43 -1.89
CA LEU A 82 -17.91 7.74 -1.51
C LEU A 82 -17.17 8.15 -2.78
N ARG A 83 -16.76 9.42 -2.82
CA ARG A 83 -15.98 10.03 -3.91
C ARG A 83 -14.79 10.80 -3.34
N VAL A 84 -13.59 10.40 -3.74
CA VAL A 84 -12.32 10.89 -3.22
C VAL A 84 -11.61 11.71 -4.29
N GLU A 85 -11.19 12.93 -3.96
CA GLU A 85 -10.44 13.81 -4.86
C GLU A 85 -8.93 13.55 -4.71
N LEU A 86 -8.47 12.40 -5.24
CA LEU A 86 -7.08 11.94 -5.07
C LEU A 86 -6.07 13.00 -5.52
N ALA A 87 -6.36 13.75 -6.59
CA ALA A 87 -5.53 14.84 -7.09
C ALA A 87 -5.21 15.97 -6.08
N SER A 88 -5.87 15.96 -4.91
CA SER A 88 -5.65 16.92 -3.83
C SER A 88 -5.15 16.30 -2.52
N ARG A 89 -5.18 14.97 -2.40
CA ARG A 89 -5.14 14.27 -1.10
C ARG A 89 -4.61 12.84 -1.23
N SER A 90 -3.61 12.51 -0.43
CA SER A 90 -3.08 11.15 -0.28
C SER A 90 -3.98 10.29 0.64
N LEU A 91 -3.94 8.97 0.49
CA LEU A 91 -4.80 8.02 1.21
C LEU A 91 -4.01 6.86 1.84
N LEU A 92 -4.34 6.50 3.08
CA LEU A 92 -3.88 5.28 3.76
C LEU A 92 -5.06 4.31 3.96
N ALA A 93 -4.87 3.04 3.60
CA ALA A 93 -5.82 1.96 3.84
C ALA A 93 -5.24 0.87 4.76
N GLY A 94 -6.03 0.33 5.68
CA GLY A 94 -5.58 -0.69 6.63
C GLY A 94 -6.65 -1.70 7.01
N GLY A 95 -6.22 -2.79 7.67
CA GLY A 95 -7.07 -3.91 8.11
C GLY A 95 -6.56 -5.25 7.59
N LEU A 96 -7.15 -6.36 8.04
CA LEU A 96 -6.68 -7.73 7.80
C LEU A 96 -6.71 -8.18 6.34
N SER A 97 -6.10 -9.33 6.03
CA SER A 97 -6.26 -9.98 4.72
C SER A 97 -7.74 -10.30 4.42
N ARG A 98 -8.11 -10.28 3.13
CA ARG A 98 -9.48 -10.47 2.62
C ARG A 98 -10.54 -9.52 3.23
N SER A 99 -10.13 -8.36 3.76
CA SER A 99 -11.07 -7.37 4.34
C SER A 99 -11.72 -6.44 3.30
N GLY A 100 -11.16 -6.33 2.09
CA GLY A 100 -11.65 -5.46 1.01
C GLY A 100 -10.65 -4.41 0.50
N LYS A 101 -9.49 -4.25 1.15
CA LYS A 101 -8.44 -3.29 0.75
C LYS A 101 -8.05 -3.39 -0.74
N SER A 102 -7.85 -4.61 -1.24
CA SER A 102 -7.33 -4.84 -2.59
C SER A 102 -8.32 -4.40 -3.66
N GLY A 103 -9.59 -4.81 -3.54
CA GLY A 103 -10.68 -4.32 -4.39
C GLY A 103 -10.87 -2.81 -4.30
N PHE A 104 -10.71 -2.22 -3.11
CA PHE A 104 -10.72 -0.77 -2.93
C PHE A 104 -9.58 -0.08 -3.71
N MET A 105 -8.34 -0.59 -3.64
CA MET A 105 -7.22 -0.06 -4.45
C MET A 105 -7.50 -0.22 -5.95
N SER A 106 -7.98 -1.38 -6.38
CA SER A 106 -8.33 -1.66 -7.78
C SER A 106 -9.38 -0.71 -8.35
N ASN A 107 -10.36 -0.24 -7.56
CA ASN A 107 -11.29 0.82 -8.02
C ASN A 107 -10.56 2.10 -8.41
N GLY A 108 -9.56 2.49 -7.62
CA GLY A 108 -8.77 3.70 -7.83
C GLY A 108 -7.77 3.59 -8.98
N VAL A 109 -7.04 2.47 -9.05
CA VAL A 109 -6.16 2.16 -10.21
C VAL A 109 -7.00 2.03 -11.48
N GLY A 110 -8.18 1.42 -11.39
CA GLY A 110 -9.16 1.31 -12.47
C GLY A 110 -9.60 2.67 -13.01
N HIS A 111 -9.98 3.63 -12.15
CA HIS A 111 -10.25 5.01 -12.59
C HIS A 111 -9.05 5.62 -13.31
N MET A 112 -7.87 5.57 -12.69
CA MET A 112 -6.64 6.17 -13.25
C MET A 112 -6.24 5.54 -14.58
N SER A 113 -6.49 4.25 -14.78
CA SER A 113 -6.19 3.53 -16.03
C SER A 113 -6.89 4.17 -17.23
N GLN A 114 -8.15 4.56 -17.03
CA GLN A 114 -9.02 5.12 -18.06
C GLN A 114 -8.77 6.62 -18.31
N CYS A 115 -7.88 7.26 -17.54
CA CYS A 115 -7.53 8.67 -17.66
C CYS A 115 -6.27 8.86 -18.52
N THR A 116 -6.35 9.75 -19.51
CA THR A 116 -5.22 10.09 -20.40
C THR A 116 -4.21 11.05 -19.76
N ASP A 117 -4.58 11.69 -18.66
CA ASP A 117 -3.81 12.65 -17.86
C ASP A 117 -3.34 12.05 -16.51
N ALA A 118 -3.32 10.71 -16.39
CA ALA A 118 -2.78 9.96 -15.25
C ALA A 118 -1.48 9.22 -15.61
N ARG A 119 -0.46 9.35 -14.76
CA ARG A 119 0.64 8.38 -14.66
C ARG A 119 0.45 7.49 -13.44
N ILE A 120 0.73 6.21 -13.63
CA ILE A 120 0.46 5.17 -12.61
C ILE A 120 1.78 4.50 -12.24
N ILE A 121 2.20 4.68 -10.99
CA ILE A 121 3.33 4.00 -10.38
C ILE A 121 2.77 2.97 -9.41
N LEU A 122 3.12 1.69 -9.60
CA LEU A 122 2.72 0.60 -8.72
C LEU A 122 3.93 0.10 -7.94
N ILE A 123 3.75 -0.11 -6.64
CA ILE A 123 4.73 -0.71 -5.74
C ILE A 123 4.01 -1.85 -5.02
N ASP A 124 4.32 -3.09 -5.38
CA ASP A 124 3.68 -4.30 -4.86
C ASP A 124 4.76 -5.24 -4.33
N GLY A 125 5.02 -5.16 -3.03
CA GLY A 125 6.03 -5.99 -2.39
C GLY A 125 5.62 -7.45 -2.21
N LYS A 126 4.37 -7.84 -2.53
CA LYS A 126 3.93 -9.24 -2.46
C LYS A 126 3.66 -9.86 -3.84
N ILE A 127 3.46 -9.03 -4.87
CA ILE A 127 3.06 -9.42 -6.23
C ILE A 127 1.77 -10.26 -6.19
N VAL A 128 0.69 -9.67 -5.64
CA VAL A 128 -0.61 -10.36 -5.48
C VAL A 128 -1.75 -9.56 -6.10
N GLU A 129 -1.84 -8.26 -5.80
CA GLU A 129 -3.07 -7.49 -6.04
C GLU A 129 -2.87 -6.44 -7.15
N LEU A 130 -1.74 -5.70 -7.13
CA LEU A 130 -1.46 -4.67 -8.13
C LEU A 130 -0.81 -5.24 -9.39
N ILE A 131 -0.34 -6.49 -9.34
CA ILE A 131 0.25 -7.19 -10.49
C ILE A 131 -0.71 -7.27 -11.70
N LEU A 132 -2.02 -7.40 -11.46
CA LEU A 132 -3.07 -7.37 -12.50
C LEU A 132 -3.06 -6.07 -13.32
N TRP A 133 -2.62 -4.98 -12.71
CA TRP A 133 -2.55 -3.65 -13.33
C TRP A 133 -1.16 -3.32 -13.91
N LYS A 134 -0.22 -4.27 -13.93
CA LYS A 134 1.18 -4.01 -14.34
C LYS A 134 1.33 -3.49 -15.76
N GLU A 135 0.50 -3.94 -16.71
CA GLU A 135 0.63 -3.56 -18.13
C GLU A 135 0.29 -2.09 -18.42
N ILE A 136 -0.61 -1.51 -17.62
CA ILE A 136 -1.03 -0.09 -17.76
C ILE A 136 -0.12 0.88 -17.03
N ALA A 137 0.72 0.36 -16.11
CA ALA A 137 1.57 1.13 -15.23
C ALA A 137 2.72 1.79 -16.00
N ASP A 138 3.00 3.06 -15.69
CA ASP A 138 4.18 3.76 -16.18
C ASP A 138 5.46 3.24 -15.49
N PHE A 139 5.33 2.70 -14.28
CA PHE A 139 6.38 1.95 -13.59
C PHE A 139 5.80 0.94 -12.58
N PHE A 140 6.47 -0.21 -12.41
CA PHE A 140 6.11 -1.25 -11.44
C PHE A 140 7.36 -1.63 -10.61
N VAL A 141 7.21 -1.71 -9.29
CA VAL A 141 8.21 -2.17 -8.33
C VAL A 141 7.68 -3.41 -7.62
N GLY A 142 8.47 -4.49 -7.61
CA GLY A 142 8.17 -5.71 -6.86
C GLY A 142 8.76 -5.69 -5.43
N PRO A 143 9.19 -6.85 -4.88
CA PRO A 143 9.86 -6.94 -3.57
C PRO A 143 11.32 -6.46 -3.62
N ASP A 144 11.54 -5.20 -4.01
CA ASP A 144 12.87 -4.58 -4.12
C ASP A 144 12.88 -3.21 -3.41
N ALA A 145 13.50 -3.18 -2.21
CA ALA A 145 13.62 -1.97 -1.42
C ALA A 145 14.58 -0.92 -2.03
N HIS A 146 15.57 -1.33 -2.81
CA HIS A 146 16.51 -0.40 -3.45
C HIS A 146 15.83 0.30 -4.62
N LEU A 147 15.11 -0.45 -5.46
CA LEU A 147 14.30 0.12 -6.53
C LEU A 147 13.14 0.97 -5.99
N ALA A 148 12.47 0.53 -4.90
CA ALA A 148 11.42 1.33 -4.26
C ALA A 148 11.94 2.68 -3.76
N ASN A 149 13.06 2.70 -3.03
CA ASN A 149 13.73 3.93 -2.62
C ASN A 149 14.13 4.82 -3.81
N HIS A 150 14.68 4.22 -4.87
CA HIS A 150 15.09 4.96 -6.05
C HIS A 150 13.89 5.62 -6.75
N VAL A 151 12.77 4.91 -6.89
CA VAL A 151 11.53 5.44 -7.47
C VAL A 151 10.97 6.58 -6.65
N LEU A 152 10.88 6.45 -5.31
CA LEU A 152 10.41 7.55 -4.46
C LEU A 152 11.35 8.77 -4.54
N GLN A 153 12.66 8.58 -4.66
CA GLN A 153 13.61 9.67 -4.86
C GLN A 153 13.45 10.38 -6.23
N VAL A 154 13.22 9.63 -7.30
CA VAL A 154 12.92 10.21 -8.63
C VAL A 154 11.60 10.99 -8.61
N LEU A 155 10.61 10.53 -7.84
CA LEU A 155 9.34 11.23 -7.64
C LEU A 155 9.51 12.51 -6.81
N GLN A 156 10.37 12.51 -5.80
CA GLN A 156 10.74 13.72 -5.04
C GLN A 156 11.39 14.77 -5.96
N GLN A 157 12.30 14.36 -6.85
CA GLN A 157 12.93 15.28 -7.81
C GLN A 157 11.94 15.89 -8.81
N GLU A 158 10.96 15.12 -9.31
CA GLU A 158 9.87 15.65 -10.14
C GLU A 158 8.91 16.52 -9.33
N MET A 159 8.68 16.23 -8.04
CA MET A 159 7.93 17.10 -7.12
C MET A 159 8.61 18.47 -6.98
N ASP A 160 9.90 18.51 -6.69
CA ASP A 160 10.69 19.74 -6.53
C ASP A 160 10.66 20.60 -7.80
N ARG A 161 10.90 19.98 -8.96
CA ARG A 161 10.77 20.62 -10.28
C ARG A 161 9.38 21.20 -10.54
N ARG A 162 8.31 20.52 -10.10
CA ARG A 162 6.95 21.05 -10.23
C ARG A 162 6.69 22.20 -9.25
N TYR A 163 7.32 22.22 -8.08
CA TYR A 163 7.31 23.37 -7.17
C TYR A 163 8.00 24.59 -7.76
N GLU A 164 9.10 24.44 -8.50
CA GLU A 164 9.71 25.53 -9.27
C GLU A 164 8.69 26.13 -10.27
N TRP A 165 8.07 25.28 -11.08
CA TRP A 165 7.04 25.68 -12.06
C TRP A 165 5.84 26.41 -11.42
N LEU A 166 5.40 25.95 -10.25
CA LEU A 166 4.34 26.59 -9.46
C LEU A 166 4.77 27.97 -8.94
N THR A 167 6.01 28.08 -8.46
CA THR A 167 6.59 29.32 -7.94
C THR A 167 6.72 30.38 -9.04
N GLU A 168 7.29 30.02 -10.20
CA GLU A 168 7.36 30.88 -11.40
C GLU A 168 5.99 31.46 -11.78
N ARG A 169 4.92 30.65 -11.67
CA ARG A 169 3.55 31.01 -12.06
C ARG A 169 2.68 31.53 -10.92
N ARG A 170 3.25 31.70 -9.72
CA ARG A 170 2.57 32.13 -8.49
C ARG A 170 1.31 31.30 -8.18
N ARG A 171 1.39 29.99 -8.42
CA ARG A 171 0.30 29.02 -8.19
C ARG A 171 0.55 28.22 -6.90
N ARG A 172 -0.54 27.89 -6.20
CA ARG A 172 -0.48 27.08 -4.97
C ARG A 172 -0.50 25.57 -5.21
N LYS A 173 -1.09 25.12 -6.34
CA LYS A 173 -1.15 23.72 -6.74
C LYS A 173 -1.31 23.58 -8.25
N VAL A 174 -0.92 22.42 -8.79
CA VAL A 174 -1.21 21.97 -10.15
C VAL A 174 -2.70 21.64 -10.26
N VAL A 175 -3.35 22.01 -11.35
CA VAL A 175 -4.77 21.71 -11.61
C VAL A 175 -5.01 21.17 -13.01
N LYS A 176 -6.19 20.55 -13.20
CA LYS A 176 -6.70 20.14 -14.52
C LYS A 176 -6.58 21.29 -15.52
N GLY A 177 -5.87 21.05 -16.62
CA GLY A 177 -5.61 22.07 -17.66
C GLY A 177 -4.18 22.62 -17.67
N ASP A 178 -3.38 22.46 -16.60
CA ASP A 178 -1.99 22.96 -16.54
C ASP A 178 -1.00 22.18 -17.43
N GLY A 179 -1.47 21.15 -18.14
CA GLY A 179 -0.66 20.35 -19.06
C GLY A 179 0.31 19.37 -18.38
N MET A 180 0.11 19.12 -17.09
CA MET A 180 0.82 18.12 -16.29
C MET A 180 -0.08 16.91 -16.01
N ASP A 181 0.50 15.71 -16.16
CA ASP A 181 -0.15 14.46 -15.75
C ASP A 181 -0.15 14.37 -14.21
N LEU A 182 -1.27 13.95 -13.61
CA LEU A 182 -1.31 13.56 -12.20
C LEU A 182 -0.50 12.26 -12.05
N ILE A 183 0.49 12.26 -11.17
CA ILE A 183 1.24 11.04 -10.84
C ILE A 183 0.59 10.39 -9.62
N THR A 184 0.13 9.16 -9.77
CA THR A 184 -0.46 8.37 -8.67
C THR A 184 0.48 7.23 -8.30
N VAL A 185 0.79 7.11 -7.01
CA VAL A 185 1.71 6.12 -6.44
C VAL A 185 0.91 5.17 -5.57
N TRP A 186 0.77 3.92 -6.01
CA TRP A 186 -0.01 2.89 -5.32
C TRP A 186 0.94 1.90 -4.65
N ILE A 187 0.90 1.84 -3.33
CA ILE A 187 1.78 0.97 -2.53
C ILE A 187 0.91 -0.08 -1.85
N ASP A 188 0.90 -1.32 -2.35
CA ASP A 188 0.34 -2.44 -1.58
C ASP A 188 1.37 -2.97 -0.58
N GLU A 189 0.85 -3.34 0.58
CA GLU A 189 1.59 -3.73 1.77
C GLU A 189 2.81 -2.85 2.08
N LEU A 190 2.57 -1.60 2.47
CA LEU A 190 3.57 -0.68 2.98
C LEU A 190 4.57 -1.34 3.96
N SER A 191 4.08 -2.25 4.81
CA SER A 191 4.88 -2.89 5.87
C SER A 191 6.11 -3.65 5.38
N VAL A 192 6.10 -4.19 4.16
CA VAL A 192 7.27 -4.95 3.68
C VAL A 192 8.46 -4.03 3.39
N PHE A 193 8.22 -2.80 2.91
CA PHE A 193 9.26 -1.82 2.64
C PHE A 193 9.74 -1.06 3.88
N THR A 194 8.95 -1.06 4.97
CA THR A 194 9.29 -0.39 6.23
C THR A 194 9.91 -1.32 7.26
N SER A 195 9.79 -2.64 7.09
CA SER A 195 10.08 -3.60 8.18
C SER A 195 10.67 -4.95 7.73
N VAL A 196 10.64 -5.29 6.42
CA VAL A 196 11.09 -6.62 5.93
C VAL A 196 12.22 -6.50 4.92
N TYR A 197 12.08 -5.64 3.91
CA TYR A 197 13.04 -5.48 2.83
C TYR A 197 14.04 -4.36 3.13
N GLY A 198 15.28 -4.54 2.66
CA GLY A 198 16.38 -3.58 2.85
C GLY A 198 16.95 -3.52 4.27
N THR A 199 18.00 -2.73 4.43
CA THR A 199 18.60 -2.38 5.73
C THR A 199 17.70 -1.39 6.50
N LYS A 200 17.94 -1.20 7.80
CA LYS A 200 17.23 -0.17 8.60
C LYS A 200 17.35 1.23 7.99
N GLU A 201 18.53 1.61 7.52
CA GLU A 201 18.77 2.87 6.80
C GLU A 201 17.92 2.97 5.53
N SER A 202 17.80 1.88 4.75
CA SER A 202 16.95 1.81 3.55
C SER A 202 15.46 1.95 3.89
N GLN A 203 15.01 1.37 5.01
CA GLN A 203 13.64 1.46 5.52
C GLN A 203 13.31 2.88 6.03
N GLU A 204 14.23 3.50 6.77
CA GLU A 204 14.11 4.88 7.25
C GLU A 204 14.12 5.89 6.09
N ARG A 205 14.98 5.69 5.09
CA ARG A 205 15.01 6.49 3.85
C ARG A 205 13.70 6.36 3.08
N PHE A 206 13.18 5.14 2.93
CA PHE A 206 11.90 4.89 2.26
C PHE A 206 10.75 5.62 2.98
N LEU A 207 10.69 5.52 4.30
CA LEU A 207 9.71 6.25 5.12
C LEU A 207 9.85 7.77 5.01
N SER A 208 11.08 8.30 4.97
CA SER A 208 11.35 9.72 4.81
C SER A 208 10.83 10.26 3.47
N LEU A 209 11.20 9.59 2.37
CA LEU A 209 10.74 9.94 1.01
C LEU A 209 9.21 9.81 0.87
N LEU A 210 8.62 8.76 1.46
CA LEU A 210 7.18 8.55 1.47
C LEU A 210 6.44 9.70 2.17
N MET A 211 6.88 10.11 3.37
CA MET A 211 6.25 11.20 4.11
C MET A 211 6.34 12.53 3.36
N ASP A 212 7.49 12.84 2.74
CA ASP A 212 7.68 14.05 1.95
C ASP A 212 6.73 14.11 0.76
N LEU A 213 6.61 13.00 0.02
CA LEU A 213 5.64 12.86 -1.09
C LEU A 213 4.18 12.95 -0.61
N VAL A 214 3.85 12.40 0.55
CA VAL A 214 2.48 12.47 1.11
C VAL A 214 2.12 13.91 1.52
N GLN A 215 3.05 14.65 2.13
CA GLN A 215 2.84 16.01 2.63
C GLN A 215 2.86 17.07 1.52
N ARG A 216 3.85 17.04 0.63
CA ARG A 216 4.11 18.08 -0.39
C ARG A 216 3.60 17.68 -1.78
N GLY A 217 3.58 16.39 -2.09
CA GLY A 217 3.21 15.88 -3.42
C GLY A 217 1.86 16.36 -3.94
N PRO A 218 0.76 16.41 -3.15
CA PRO A 218 -0.55 16.77 -3.68
C PRO A 218 -0.61 18.17 -4.32
N ALA A 219 0.18 19.14 -3.82
CA ALA A 219 0.28 20.45 -4.47
C ALA A 219 0.99 20.36 -5.84
N ALA A 220 2.01 19.51 -5.96
CA ALA A 220 2.72 19.22 -7.20
C ALA A 220 1.97 18.24 -8.14
N GLY A 221 0.79 17.73 -7.76
CA GLY A 221 0.09 16.69 -8.53
C GLY A 221 0.83 15.34 -8.53
N ILE A 222 1.44 14.98 -7.39
CA ILE A 222 1.99 13.64 -7.11
C ILE A 222 1.31 13.13 -5.83
N VAL A 223 0.54 12.05 -5.91
CA VAL A 223 -0.34 11.64 -4.81
C VAL A 223 -0.16 10.16 -4.48
N VAL A 224 -0.17 9.85 -3.19
CA VAL A 224 0.17 8.51 -2.69
C VAL A 224 -1.07 7.83 -2.15
N VAL A 225 -1.30 6.59 -2.56
CA VAL A 225 -2.25 5.67 -1.96
C VAL A 225 -1.49 4.46 -1.43
N ALA A 226 -1.40 4.34 -0.11
CA ALA A 226 -0.71 3.24 0.57
C ALA A 226 -1.72 2.32 1.26
N ALA A 227 -1.45 1.03 1.28
CA ALA A 227 -2.22 0.04 2.02
C ALA A 227 -1.31 -0.80 2.94
N THR A 228 -1.85 -1.32 4.05
CA THR A 228 -1.19 -2.38 4.83
C THR A 228 -2.17 -3.41 5.36
N GLN A 229 -1.72 -4.66 5.45
CA GLN A 229 -2.46 -5.75 6.11
C GLN A 229 -2.11 -5.88 7.61
N ARG A 230 -1.08 -5.15 8.07
CA ARG A 230 -0.56 -5.15 9.44
C ARG A 230 -0.70 -3.75 10.09
N PRO A 231 -1.91 -3.39 10.57
CA PRO A 231 -2.11 -2.17 11.35
C PRO A 231 -1.52 -2.30 12.76
N SER A 232 -0.20 -2.09 12.86
CA SER A 232 0.58 -2.01 14.09
C SER A 232 1.39 -0.69 14.14
N ALA A 233 1.68 -0.17 15.33
CA ALA A 233 2.26 1.17 15.50
C ALA A 233 3.73 1.29 15.07
N ASP A 234 4.43 0.17 14.93
CA ASP A 234 5.77 0.05 14.34
C ASP A 234 5.74 0.15 12.81
N ILE A 235 4.67 -0.32 12.17
CA ILE A 235 4.47 -0.32 10.71
C ILE A 235 3.80 0.97 10.23
N VAL A 236 2.79 1.45 10.96
CA VAL A 236 2.16 2.76 10.75
C VAL A 236 2.33 3.63 12.00
N PRO A 237 3.53 4.21 12.23
CA PRO A 237 3.71 5.20 13.27
C PRO A 237 2.76 6.40 13.10
N THR A 238 2.37 7.04 14.20
CA THR A 238 1.56 8.28 14.23
C THR A 238 2.04 9.31 13.20
N ARG A 239 3.36 9.56 13.11
CA ARG A 239 3.97 10.48 12.12
C ARG A 239 3.75 10.11 10.65
N VAL A 240 3.51 8.84 10.35
CA VAL A 240 3.19 8.33 9.01
C VAL A 240 1.69 8.34 8.80
N ARG A 241 0.89 7.93 9.80
CA ARG A 241 -0.58 7.94 9.74
C ARG A 241 -1.15 9.33 9.49
N ASP A 242 -0.72 10.32 10.28
CA ASP A 242 -1.38 11.62 10.39
C ASP A 242 -1.05 12.59 9.24
N VAL A 243 -0.12 12.22 8.35
CA VAL A 243 0.14 12.97 7.11
C VAL A 243 -0.82 12.59 5.97
N PHE A 244 -1.53 11.45 6.06
CA PHE A 244 -2.52 11.05 5.05
C PHE A 244 -3.88 11.72 5.29
N SER A 245 -4.32 12.49 4.31
CA SER A 245 -5.60 13.20 4.33
C SER A 245 -6.82 12.27 4.38
N TYR A 246 -6.77 11.12 3.73
CA TYR A 246 -7.78 10.07 3.88
C TYR A 246 -7.22 8.85 4.60
N ARG A 247 -8.00 8.32 5.54
CA ARG A 247 -7.66 7.11 6.31
C ARG A 247 -8.82 6.13 6.25
N VAL A 248 -8.56 4.91 5.82
CA VAL A 248 -9.59 3.90 5.52
C VAL A 248 -9.30 2.61 6.28
N ALA A 249 -10.09 2.32 7.32
CA ALA A 249 -10.01 1.08 8.08
C ALA A 249 -11.07 0.08 7.61
N PHE A 250 -10.60 -0.97 6.93
CA PHE A 250 -11.36 -2.22 6.76
C PHE A 250 -11.17 -3.10 7.99
N ARG A 251 -11.91 -4.22 8.06
CA ARG A 251 -11.90 -5.18 9.19
C ARG A 251 -10.52 -5.37 9.85
N CYS A 252 -10.38 -4.95 11.10
CA CYS A 252 -9.16 -5.09 11.91
C CYS A 252 -9.26 -6.30 12.87
N ALA A 253 -8.14 -6.65 13.54
CA ALA A 253 -8.14 -7.70 14.58
C ALA A 253 -8.63 -7.19 15.94
N THR A 254 -8.34 -5.93 16.28
CA THR A 254 -8.61 -5.32 17.58
C THR A 254 -8.99 -3.84 17.40
N GLU A 255 -9.59 -3.26 18.45
CA GLU A 255 -9.90 -1.82 18.52
C GLU A 255 -8.63 -0.96 18.32
N ALA A 256 -7.52 -1.33 18.98
CA ALA A 256 -6.23 -0.67 18.80
C ALA A 256 -5.74 -0.69 17.33
N SER A 257 -5.90 -1.81 16.63
CA SER A 257 -5.60 -1.89 15.18
C SER A 257 -6.57 -1.07 14.31
N SER A 258 -7.76 -0.72 14.78
CA SER A 258 -8.64 0.25 14.11
C SER A 258 -8.06 1.66 14.23
N ASP A 259 -7.67 2.06 15.45
CA ASP A 259 -7.21 3.42 15.78
C ASP A 259 -5.78 3.71 15.25
N ILE A 260 -4.96 2.68 15.05
CA ILE A 260 -3.70 2.77 14.30
C ILE A 260 -3.92 3.24 12.84
N ILE A 261 -5.11 3.01 12.28
CA ILE A 261 -5.45 3.49 10.93
C ILE A 261 -6.27 4.77 10.98
N LEU A 262 -7.36 4.80 11.76
CA LEU A 262 -8.28 5.94 11.78
C LEU A 262 -7.77 7.16 12.55
N GLY A 263 -6.90 6.97 13.55
CA GLY A 263 -6.68 7.98 14.59
C GLY A 263 -7.13 7.47 15.96
N THR A 264 -6.61 8.09 17.01
CA THR A 264 -6.86 7.71 18.41
C THR A 264 -8.34 7.87 18.78
N ASP A 265 -8.86 6.96 19.62
CA ASP A 265 -10.18 6.99 20.26
C ASP A 265 -11.39 6.89 19.31
N TRP A 266 -11.20 6.56 18.03
CA TRP A 266 -12.32 6.38 17.10
C TRP A 266 -13.09 5.09 17.35
N ALA A 267 -12.40 3.99 17.72
CA ALA A 267 -13.03 2.74 18.09
C ALA A 267 -13.96 2.89 19.32
N ALA A 268 -13.50 3.62 20.35
CA ALA A 268 -14.29 3.94 21.54
C ALA A 268 -15.53 4.80 21.22
N GLN A 269 -15.45 5.66 20.19
CA GLN A 269 -16.57 6.45 19.67
C GLN A 269 -17.49 5.68 18.70
N GLY A 270 -17.31 4.36 18.56
CA GLY A 270 -18.13 3.47 17.73
C GLY A 270 -17.65 3.26 16.29
N PHE A 271 -16.54 3.89 15.88
CA PHE A 271 -15.92 3.72 14.55
C PHE A 271 -14.86 2.61 14.59
N ASP A 272 -15.26 1.45 15.09
CA ASP A 272 -14.37 0.33 15.32
C ASP A 272 -14.42 -0.66 14.15
N ALA A 273 -13.34 -0.71 13.39
CA ALA A 273 -13.16 -1.65 12.30
C ALA A 273 -13.03 -3.11 12.76
N SER A 274 -12.71 -3.41 14.02
CA SER A 274 -12.66 -4.79 14.50
C SER A 274 -14.05 -5.42 14.67
N LYS A 275 -15.09 -4.61 14.92
CA LYS A 275 -16.50 -5.02 14.90
C LYS A 275 -17.07 -5.30 13.49
N ILE A 276 -16.29 -5.18 12.41
CA ILE A 276 -16.75 -5.51 11.05
C ILE A 276 -16.74 -7.04 10.84
N PRO A 277 -17.88 -7.70 10.51
CA PRO A 277 -17.92 -9.15 10.37
C PRO A 277 -17.06 -9.70 9.21
N PRO A 278 -16.40 -10.87 9.36
CA PRO A 278 -15.57 -11.46 8.32
C PRO A 278 -16.27 -11.74 6.99
N ASN A 279 -17.58 -12.00 7.02
CA ASN A 279 -18.41 -12.25 5.83
C ASN A 279 -18.90 -10.96 5.12
N ARG A 280 -18.36 -9.79 5.48
CA ARG A 280 -18.65 -8.50 4.84
C ARG A 280 -17.38 -7.81 4.30
N PRO A 281 -16.63 -8.44 3.38
CA PRO A 281 -15.51 -7.79 2.72
C PRO A 281 -15.97 -6.53 1.97
N GLY A 282 -15.07 -5.54 1.90
CA GLY A 282 -15.34 -4.23 1.30
C GLY A 282 -16.06 -3.26 2.25
N VAL A 283 -16.59 -3.70 3.40
CA VAL A 283 -17.09 -2.76 4.43
C VAL A 283 -15.91 -2.17 5.20
N GLY A 284 -15.92 -0.86 5.37
CA GLY A 284 -14.91 -0.12 6.12
C GLY A 284 -15.42 1.20 6.68
N TYR A 285 -14.56 1.86 7.45
CA TYR A 285 -14.74 3.25 7.88
C TYR A 285 -13.75 4.13 7.11
N CYS A 286 -14.25 5.22 6.54
CA CYS A 286 -13.43 6.25 5.89
C CYS A 286 -13.44 7.51 6.75
N LEU A 287 -12.26 7.98 7.14
CA LEU A 287 -12.04 9.30 7.69
C LEU A 287 -11.45 10.20 6.60
N ALA A 288 -12.03 11.39 6.46
CA ALA A 288 -11.61 12.42 5.53
C ALA A 288 -11.16 13.67 6.29
N ASP A 289 -9.92 14.08 6.08
CA ASP A 289 -9.23 15.17 6.76
C ASP A 289 -9.40 15.07 8.30
N GLU A 290 -9.83 16.15 8.96
CA GLU A 290 -10.11 16.24 10.41
C GLU A 290 -11.59 15.92 10.76
N GLY A 291 -12.30 15.25 9.86
CA GLY A 291 -13.73 14.97 10.02
C GLY A 291 -14.06 13.88 11.05
N ARG A 292 -15.29 13.38 10.98
CA ARG A 292 -15.74 12.15 11.67
C ARG A 292 -15.67 10.98 10.67
N PRO A 293 -15.22 9.78 11.05
CA PRO A 293 -15.28 8.63 10.16
C PRO A 293 -16.73 8.32 9.78
N PHE A 294 -16.93 7.78 8.59
CA PHE A 294 -18.24 7.29 8.14
C PHE A 294 -18.11 5.88 7.57
N ARG A 295 -19.15 5.08 7.75
CA ARG A 295 -19.19 3.71 7.27
C ARG A 295 -19.53 3.66 5.79
N PHE A 296 -18.82 2.84 5.03
CA PHE A 296 -19.09 2.62 3.62
C PHE A 296 -18.89 1.15 3.23
N ARG A 297 -19.37 0.80 2.03
CA ARG A 297 -19.04 -0.44 1.34
C ARG A 297 -18.37 -0.10 0.01
N SER A 298 -17.15 -0.59 -0.17
CA SER A 298 -16.38 -0.50 -1.40
C SER A 298 -17.10 -1.17 -2.57
N VAL A 299 -16.94 -0.63 -3.77
CA VAL A 299 -17.16 -1.39 -5.02
C VAL A 299 -16.13 -2.52 -5.07
N TYR A 300 -16.46 -3.59 -5.76
CA TYR A 300 -15.57 -4.70 -6.09
C TYR A 300 -15.57 -4.85 -7.61
N LEU A 301 -14.38 -4.93 -8.19
CA LEU A 301 -14.17 -5.31 -9.59
C LEU A 301 -13.75 -6.78 -9.61
N THR A 302 -14.36 -7.58 -10.48
CA THR A 302 -13.90 -8.94 -10.77
C THR A 302 -12.64 -8.90 -11.62
N ASP A 303 -11.89 -10.01 -11.65
CA ASP A 303 -10.67 -10.12 -12.45
C ASP A 303 -10.99 -9.92 -13.96
N ASP A 304 -12.11 -10.46 -14.46
CA ASP A 304 -12.61 -10.22 -15.84
C ASP A 304 -12.90 -8.72 -16.13
N GLU A 305 -13.42 -7.98 -15.15
CA GLU A 305 -13.66 -6.54 -15.27
C GLU A 305 -12.34 -5.76 -15.25
N ILE A 306 -11.36 -6.20 -14.46
CA ILE A 306 -9.99 -5.64 -14.43
C ILE A 306 -9.32 -5.85 -15.79
N ASP A 307 -9.33 -7.07 -16.34
CA ASP A 307 -8.76 -7.39 -17.64
C ASP A 307 -9.44 -6.57 -18.77
N THR A 308 -10.76 -6.43 -18.70
CA THR A 308 -11.52 -5.56 -19.62
C THR A 308 -11.08 -4.09 -19.53
N LEU A 309 -10.87 -3.58 -18.31
CA LEU A 309 -10.37 -2.22 -18.08
C LEU A 309 -8.91 -2.05 -18.54
N VAL A 310 -8.05 -3.06 -18.34
CA VAL A 310 -6.66 -3.09 -18.82
C VAL A 310 -6.61 -3.06 -20.34
N ALA A 311 -7.33 -3.96 -21.03
CA ALA A 311 -7.41 -3.98 -22.49
C ALA A 311 -7.91 -2.65 -23.07
N ARG A 312 -8.95 -2.05 -22.45
CA ARG A 312 -9.45 -0.71 -22.83
C ARG A 312 -8.43 0.39 -22.54
N SER A 313 -7.73 0.34 -21.42
CA SER A 313 -6.68 1.30 -21.07
C SER A 313 -5.53 1.26 -22.08
N LEU A 314 -5.10 0.06 -22.51
CA LEU A 314 -4.06 -0.10 -23.53
C LEU A 314 -4.48 0.51 -24.88
N SER A 315 -5.74 0.33 -25.31
CA SER A 315 -6.24 0.95 -26.54
C SER A 315 -6.29 2.49 -26.43
N ILE A 316 -6.85 3.04 -25.35
CA ILE A 316 -6.90 4.48 -25.04
C ILE A 316 -5.49 5.08 -25.02
N ARG A 317 -4.56 4.40 -24.33
CA ARG A 317 -3.19 4.89 -24.15
C ARG A 317 -2.41 4.88 -25.46
N GLY A 318 -2.92 4.28 -26.53
CA GLY A 318 -2.33 4.23 -27.87
C GLY A 318 -1.77 2.85 -28.15
N GLY A 319 -2.67 1.93 -28.48
CA GLY A 319 -2.42 0.48 -28.55
C GLY A 319 -1.18 0.12 -29.35
N LEU A 320 -0.28 -0.62 -28.71
CA LEU A 320 0.70 -1.42 -29.44
C LEU A 320 -0.05 -2.63 -29.99
N GLY A 321 -0.32 -2.62 -31.30
CA GLY A 321 -0.28 -3.87 -32.04
C GLY A 321 1.08 -4.52 -31.80
N GLY A 322 1.11 -5.85 -31.72
CA GLY A 322 2.33 -6.59 -31.43
C GLY A 322 3.46 -6.19 -32.38
N ALA A 323 4.56 -5.70 -31.82
CA ALA A 323 5.86 -5.86 -32.43
C ALA A 323 6.38 -7.24 -31.97
N ALA A 324 6.71 -8.08 -32.94
CA ALA A 324 7.16 -9.46 -32.74
C ALA A 324 8.51 -9.56 -32.01
#